data_AF-A0A536KUU3-F1
#
_entry.id   AF-A0A536KUU3-F1
#
_cell.length_a   1.000
_cell.length_b   1.000
_cell.length_c   1.000
_cell.angle_alpha   90.00
_cell.angle_beta   90.00
_cell.angle_gamma   90.00
#
_symmetry.space_group_name_H-M   'P 1'
#
loop_
_entity.id
_entity.type
_entity.pdbx_description
1 polymer ?
#
loop_
_entity_poly.entity_id
_entity_poly.type
_entity_poly.pdbx_seq_one_letter_code
_entity_poly.pdbx_strand_id
1 'polypeptide(L)'
;MHGEPGSIYWLTVGEEQAHRVTTGVPGLQWDGFADWSPDGRWIVFERKGSDAQLFAVRPDGSDLTQLTDGRGYKALPRWRPQ
;
A
#
# COMPACT_ATOMS: atom_id res chain seq x y z
N MET A 1 -13.66 -19.63 -6.22
CA MET A 1 -13.46 -18.98 -4.91
C MET A 1 -12.74 -17.67 -5.16
N HIS A 2 -13.46 -16.56 -5.32
CA HIS A 2 -12.85 -15.25 -5.51
C HIS A 2 -12.64 -14.65 -4.12
N GLY A 3 -11.41 -14.79 -3.60
CA GLY A 3 -10.99 -14.02 -2.43
C GLY A 3 -10.92 -12.53 -2.81
N GLU A 4 -11.28 -11.67 -1.86
CA GLU A 4 -11.17 -10.23 -2.08
C GLU A 4 -9.72 -9.86 -2.45
N PRO A 5 -9.52 -8.92 -3.39
CA PRO A 5 -8.19 -8.41 -3.68
C PRO A 5 -7.53 -7.87 -2.40
N GLY A 6 -6.27 -8.25 -2.19
CA GLY A 6 -5.49 -7.85 -1.01
C GLY A 6 -5.55 -6.35 -0.80
N SER A 7 -6.00 -5.94 0.39
CA SER A 7 -6.10 -4.54 0.81
C SER A 7 -5.13 -4.30 1.96
N ILE A 8 -4.58 -3.09 2.06
CA ILE A 8 -3.69 -2.75 3.16
C ILE A 8 -4.53 -2.22 4.32
N TYR A 9 -4.27 -2.79 5.48
CA TYR A 9 -4.84 -2.38 6.76
C TYR A 9 -3.72 -1.96 7.69
N TRP A 10 -3.95 -0.96 8.52
CA TRP A 10 -3.16 -0.75 9.74
C TRP A 10 -4.05 -0.96 10.96
N LEU A 11 -3.41 -1.37 12.05
CA LEU A 11 -4.05 -1.57 13.35
C LEU A 11 -3.18 -0.86 14.37
N THR A 12 -3.74 0.03 15.18
CA THR A 12 -3.06 0.53 16.38
C THR A 12 -3.08 -0.58 17.42
N VAL A 13 -1.94 -0.88 18.07
CA VAL A 13 -1.92 -1.86 19.17
C VAL A 13 -2.80 -1.35 20.31
N GLY A 14 -3.98 -1.96 20.48
CA GLY A 14 -4.99 -1.57 21.46
C GLY A 14 -6.40 -1.36 20.88
N GLU A 15 -6.54 -1.27 19.56
CA GLU A 15 -7.84 -1.15 18.89
C GLU A 15 -8.29 -2.50 18.31
N GLU A 16 -9.58 -2.83 18.45
CA GLU A 16 -10.14 -4.10 17.96
C GLU A 16 -10.43 -4.10 16.45
N GLN A 17 -10.38 -2.94 15.78
CA GLN A 17 -10.71 -2.79 14.36
C GLN A 17 -9.51 -2.37 13.52
N ALA A 18 -9.30 -3.10 12.42
CA ALA A 18 -8.32 -2.78 11.40
C ALA A 18 -8.84 -1.65 10.51
N HIS A 19 -8.08 -0.56 10.39
CA HIS A 19 -8.40 0.53 9.48
C HIS A 19 -7.86 0.22 8.08
N ARG A 20 -8.77 0.09 7.11
CA ARG A 20 -8.40 -0.07 5.70
C ARG A 20 -7.84 1.25 5.17
N VAL A 21 -6.62 1.19 4.65
CA VAL A 21 -5.87 2.36 4.15
C VAL A 21 -6.12 2.59 2.67
N THR A 22 -6.28 1.51 1.91
CA THR A 22 -6.41 1.61 0.46
C THR A 22 -7.87 1.55 0.02
N THR A 23 -8.31 2.57 -0.72
CA THR A 23 -9.59 2.56 -1.43
C THR A 23 -9.43 1.68 -2.69
N GLY A 24 -9.43 0.37 -2.50
CA GLY A 24 -9.24 -0.57 -3.60
C GLY A 24 -10.34 -0.41 -4.64
N VAL A 25 -9.95 -0.13 -5.89
CA VAL A 25 -10.85 -0.25 -7.05
C VAL A 25 -11.27 -1.72 -7.13
N PRO A 26 -12.58 -2.06 -7.07
CA PRO A 26 -13.01 -3.45 -7.03
C PRO A 26 -12.49 -4.26 -8.23
N GLY A 27 -11.82 -5.39 -7.96
CA GLY A 27 -11.67 -6.49 -8.90
C GLY A 27 -10.33 -6.65 -9.64
N LEU A 28 -9.34 -5.75 -9.51
CA LEU A 28 -8.15 -5.82 -10.39
C LEU A 28 -6.78 -5.58 -9.75
N GLN A 29 -6.70 -5.23 -8.46
CA GLN A 29 -5.43 -4.77 -7.88
C GLN A 29 -5.16 -5.39 -6.51
N TRP A 30 -4.01 -6.02 -6.34
CA TRP A 30 -3.53 -6.54 -5.05
C TRP A 30 -2.53 -5.53 -4.46
N ASP A 31 -2.81 -5.03 -3.26
CA ASP A 31 -1.91 -4.15 -2.53
C ASP A 31 -1.16 -4.95 -1.45
N GLY A 32 0.17 -4.83 -1.39
CA GLY A 32 0.99 -5.59 -0.44
C GLY A 32 2.38 -5.00 -0.21
N PHE A 33 3.15 -5.68 0.65
CA PHE A 33 4.53 -5.29 1.01
C PHE A 33 4.67 -3.81 1.39
N ALA A 34 3.83 -3.34 2.32
CA ALA A 34 3.90 -1.98 2.81
C ALA A 34 5.08 -1.75 3.76
N ASP A 35 5.60 -0.53 3.75
CA ASP A 35 6.56 -0.02 4.73
C ASP A 35 6.23 1.42 5.12
N TRP A 36 6.54 1.80 6.35
CA TRP A 36 6.27 3.13 6.88
C TRP A 36 7.47 4.05 6.69
N SER A 37 7.19 5.33 6.38
CA SER A 37 8.23 6.34 6.47
C SER A 37 8.68 6.51 7.93
N PRO A 38 9.97 6.83 8.19
CA PRO A 38 10.48 6.99 9.56
C PRO A 38 9.76 8.07 10.38
N ASP A 39 9.18 9.06 9.71
CA ASP A 39 8.41 10.15 10.31
C ASP A 39 6.91 9.82 10.49
N GLY A 40 6.48 8.61 10.10
CA GLY A 40 5.10 8.14 10.21
C GLY A 40 4.10 8.83 9.28
N ARG A 41 4.54 9.72 8.38
CA ARG A 41 3.64 10.51 7.52
C ARG A 41 3.18 9.78 6.26
N TRP A 42 3.88 8.72 5.87
CA TRP A 42 3.63 8.01 4.62
C TRP A 42 3.72 6.50 4.79
N ILE A 43 2.93 5.80 4.00
CA ILE A 43 3.01 4.36 3.79
C ILE A 43 3.36 4.17 2.32
N VAL A 44 4.49 3.50 2.04
CA VAL A 44 4.82 3.04 0.69
C VAL A 44 4.36 1.60 0.54
N PHE A 45 3.81 1.23 -0.61
CA PHE A 45 3.34 -0.13 -0.86
C PHE A 45 3.45 -0.52 -2.33
N GLU A 46 3.44 -1.83 -2.58
CA GLU A 46 3.30 -2.40 -3.91
C GLU A 46 1.82 -2.50 -4.26
N ARG A 47 1.44 -2.02 -5.45
CA ARG A 47 0.16 -2.29 -6.08
C ARG A 47 0.39 -3.10 -7.35
N LYS A 48 -0.20 -4.29 -7.39
CA LYS A 48 -0.08 -5.22 -8.51
C LYS A 48 -1.25 -5.08 -9.46
N GLY A 49 -0.98 -4.49 -10.63
CA GLY A 49 -1.84 -4.52 -11.82
C GLY A 49 -1.28 -5.50 -12.85
N SER A 50 -1.00 -5.03 -14.07
CA SER A 50 -0.26 -5.81 -15.08
C SER A 50 1.21 -6.02 -14.70
N ASP A 51 1.84 -4.96 -14.19
CA ASP A 51 3.15 -4.96 -13.54
C ASP A 51 2.99 -4.45 -12.10
N ALA A 52 3.85 -4.87 -11.18
CA ALA A 52 3.88 -4.31 -9.83
C ALA A 52 4.51 -2.90 -9.86
N GLN A 53 3.83 -1.94 -9.25
CA GLN A 53 4.29 -0.56 -9.14
C GLN A 53 4.24 -0.10 -7.67
N LEU A 54 5.09 0.86 -7.34
CA LEU A 54 5.13 1.44 -6.00
C LEU A 54 4.22 2.65 -5.91
N PHE A 55 3.50 2.74 -4.80
CA PHE A 55 2.62 3.84 -4.44
C PHE A 55 2.97 4.34 -3.04
N ALA A 56 2.71 5.62 -2.78
CA ALA A 56 2.72 6.21 -1.46
C ALA A 56 1.32 6.73 -1.11
N VAL A 57 0.92 6.60 0.14
CA VAL A 57 -0.34 7.13 0.65
C VAL A 57 -0.13 7.63 2.08
N ARG A 58 -0.92 8.60 2.51
CA ARG A 58 -0.96 8.97 3.93
C ARG A 58 -1.69 7.89 4.75
N PRO A 59 -1.42 7.80 6.06
CA PRO A 59 -2.07 6.83 6.94
C PRO A 59 -3.61 6.94 6.97
N ASP A 60 -4.15 8.13 6.73
CA ASP A 60 -5.59 8.39 6.64
C ASP A 60 -6.20 7.99 5.27
N GLY A 61 -5.40 7.45 4.36
CA GLY A 61 -5.80 7.05 3.01
C GLY A 61 -5.81 8.19 1.99
N SER A 62 -5.47 9.42 2.39
CA SER A 62 -5.37 10.58 1.48
C SER A 62 -4.03 10.63 0.73
N ASP A 63 -3.95 11.54 -0.24
CA ASP A 63 -2.73 11.82 -1.04
C ASP A 63 -2.09 10.58 -1.70
N LEU A 64 -2.91 9.63 -2.14
CA LEU A 64 -2.44 8.47 -2.89
C LEU A 64 -1.70 8.91 -4.16
N THR A 65 -0.41 8.59 -4.23
CA THR A 65 0.50 8.99 -5.31
C THR A 65 1.25 7.77 -5.85
N GLN A 66 1.31 7.62 -7.17
CA GLN A 66 2.13 6.60 -7.81
C GLN A 66 3.59 7.06 -7.87
N LEU A 67 4.52 6.25 -7.37
CA LEU A 67 5.96 6.57 -7.32
C LEU A 67 6.74 6.02 -8.51
N THR A 68 6.29 4.90 -9.08
CA THR A 68 6.94 4.29 -10.25
C THR A 68 5.92 4.05 -11.36
N ASP A 69 6.35 4.22 -12.60
CA ASP A 69 5.61 3.83 -13.78
C ASP A 69 6.52 3.08 -14.77
N GLY A 70 5.91 2.47 -15.79
CA GLY A 70 6.63 1.76 -16.85
C GLY A 70 6.76 0.26 -16.63
N ARG A 71 7.50 -0.39 -17.55
CA ARG A 71 7.60 -1.85 -17.61
C ARG A 71 8.46 -2.42 -16.49
N GLY A 72 8.06 -3.59 -15.99
CA GLY A 72 8.81 -4.41 -15.05
C GLY A 72 8.45 -4.18 -13.59
N TYR A 73 8.56 -5.25 -12.80
CA TYR A 73 8.14 -5.29 -11.40
C TYR A 73 8.99 -4.37 -10.50
N LYS A 74 8.32 -3.41 -9.85
CA LYS A 74 8.84 -2.60 -8.75
C LYS A 74 8.12 -3.07 -7.48
N ALA A 75 8.78 -3.92 -6.71
CA ALA A 75 8.21 -4.64 -5.57
C ALA A 75 9.09 -4.49 -4.33
N LEU A 76 8.55 -4.86 -3.16
CA LEU A 76 9.25 -4.88 -1.87
C LEU A 76 9.89 -3.52 -1.50
N PRO A 77 9.10 -2.43 -1.44
CA PRO A 77 9.65 -1.14 -1.05
C PRO A 77 10.19 -1.20 0.39
N ARG A 78 11.28 -0.47 0.65
CA ARG A 78 11.74 -0.18 2.00
C ARG A 78 12.15 1.28 2.10
N TRP A 79 11.70 1.95 3.15
CA TRP A 79 12.27 3.23 3.53
C TRP A 79 13.70 3.04 4.04
N ARG A 80 14.56 4.01 3.73
CA ARG A 80 15.89 4.04 4.37
C ARG A 80 15.74 4.70 5.74
N PRO A 81 16.25 4.07 6.81
CA PRO A 81 16.41 4.77 8.08
C PRO A 81 17.43 5.90 7.89
N GLN A 82 17.18 7.04 8.55
CA GLN A 82 18.18 8.10 8.73
C GLN A 82 19.02 7.85 9.98
#